data_AF-A0A9P6PIB4-F1
#
_entry.id   AF-A0A9P6PIB4-F1
#
_cell.length_a   1.000
_cell.length_b   1.000
_cell.length_c   1.000
_cell.angle_alpha   90.00
_cell.angle_beta   90.00
_cell.angle_gamma   90.00
#
_symmetry.space_group_name_H-M   'P 1'
#
loop_
_entity.id
_entity.type
_entity.pdbx_description
1 polymer ?
#
loop_
_entity_poly.entity_id
_entity_poly.type
_entity_poly.pdbx_seq_one_letter_code
_entity_poly.pdbx_strand_id
1 'polypeptide(L)'
;MAFRLLTKGAADATLAAAVTRPVLASRKTLGISALRSYTTEKEVEPKQKATSIIESLPGNSFVSKTGFVTLSTGLATFLISKEIYVFNEETLVLIASGGLLAVLIKYLREPYNNMANEHISRIKNILNQARLDHKSAVQERIDQVGQMKDLVDVTKALFELSRETAKLEAEAFALKQQVAVAQDVKGTLDSWVRHEANVREREQKQLAAFLIEKIHKDLQDPKIQQQILEQAVLDVQKVAKTA
;
A
#
# COMPACT_ATOMS: atom_id res chain seq x y z
N MET A 1 15.60 30.42 -24.46
CA MET A 1 15.67 30.84 -25.89
C MET A 1 14.93 29.79 -26.70
N ALA A 2 13.91 29.99 -27.54
CA ALA A 2 13.13 31.12 -28.04
C ALA A 2 11.82 30.48 -28.59
N PHE A 3 10.62 30.93 -28.19
CA PHE A 3 9.72 31.82 -28.96
C PHE A 3 9.67 31.61 -30.48
N ARG A 4 8.45 31.32 -30.99
CA ARG A 4 7.75 31.90 -32.18
C ARG A 4 6.81 30.84 -32.79
N LEU A 5 5.48 30.94 -32.62
CA LEU A 5 4.53 31.76 -33.39
C LEU A 5 4.75 31.68 -34.91
N LEU A 6 3.88 30.94 -35.59
CA LEU A 6 3.62 31.06 -37.02
C LEU A 6 2.12 31.27 -37.23
N THR A 7 1.77 32.53 -37.35
CA THR A 7 0.58 33.02 -38.05
C THR A 7 0.79 32.86 -39.56
N LYS A 8 -0.24 32.42 -40.27
CA LYS A 8 -0.39 32.74 -41.70
C LYS A 8 -1.87 32.74 -42.04
N GLY A 9 -2.41 33.94 -42.17
CA GLY A 9 -3.66 34.18 -42.87
C GLY A 9 -3.45 34.11 -44.37
N ALA A 10 -4.51 33.71 -45.07
CA ALA A 10 -4.78 34.06 -46.45
C ALA A 10 -6.24 34.53 -46.48
N ALA A 11 -6.41 35.81 -46.79
CA ALA A 11 -7.69 36.42 -47.08
C ALA A 11 -7.91 36.44 -48.60
N ASP A 12 -9.17 36.68 -48.95
CA ASP A 12 -9.67 37.24 -50.20
C ASP A 12 -10.17 36.26 -51.28
N ALA A 13 -11.49 36.07 -51.26
CA ALA A 13 -12.28 36.16 -52.48
C ALA A 13 -13.57 36.95 -52.19
N THR A 14 -13.68 38.06 -52.91
CA THR A 14 -14.63 39.15 -52.81
C THR A 14 -15.95 38.90 -53.55
N LEU A 15 -17.03 39.46 -52.99
CA LEU A 15 -18.19 40.07 -53.69
C LEU A 15 -19.11 39.16 -54.54
N ALA A 16 -20.33 38.91 -54.03
CA ALA A 16 -21.52 38.79 -54.90
C ALA A 16 -22.84 39.02 -54.15
N ALA A 17 -23.49 40.12 -54.53
CA ALA A 17 -24.93 40.28 -54.75
C ALA A 17 -25.95 39.97 -53.62
N ALA A 18 -26.55 41.06 -53.14
CA ALA A 18 -27.90 41.08 -52.60
C ALA A 18 -28.91 40.60 -53.67
N VAL A 19 -29.69 39.57 -53.35
CA VAL A 19 -30.98 39.27 -54.01
C VAL A 19 -31.97 38.83 -52.95
N THR A 20 -32.94 39.70 -52.71
CA THR A 20 -34.20 39.41 -52.02
C THR A 20 -35.09 38.59 -52.94
N ARG A 21 -35.66 37.46 -52.46
CA ARG A 21 -36.86 36.79 -53.01
C ARG A 21 -37.31 35.61 -52.12
N PRO A 22 -38.56 35.15 -52.22
CA PRO A 22 -39.56 35.32 -51.18
C PRO A 22 -39.72 34.10 -50.28
N VAL A 23 -40.22 34.35 -49.07
CA VAL A 23 -40.73 33.36 -48.13
C VAL A 23 -41.88 32.60 -48.80
N LEU A 24 -41.63 31.36 -49.21
CA LEU A 24 -42.70 30.38 -49.39
C LEU A 24 -43.20 30.02 -47.99
N ALA A 25 -44.31 30.66 -47.61
CA ALA A 25 -45.09 30.30 -46.45
C ALA A 25 -45.59 28.86 -46.62
N SER A 26 -44.83 27.89 -46.12
CA SER A 26 -45.35 26.56 -45.82
C SER A 26 -46.40 26.74 -44.75
N ARG A 27 -47.66 26.81 -45.18
CA ARG A 27 -48.87 26.78 -44.34
C ARG A 27 -48.90 25.46 -43.57
N LYS A 28 -48.11 25.34 -42.50
CA LYS A 28 -48.35 24.34 -41.47
C LYS A 28 -49.61 24.77 -40.75
N THR A 29 -50.70 24.09 -41.03
CA THR A 29 -51.85 24.07 -40.14
C THR A 29 -51.32 23.76 -38.75
N LEU A 30 -51.41 24.72 -37.84
CA LEU A 30 -51.29 24.47 -36.42
C LEU A 30 -52.51 23.64 -36.04
N GLY A 31 -52.39 22.32 -36.22
CA GLY A 31 -53.25 21.39 -35.53
C GLY A 31 -53.09 21.72 -34.05
N ILE A 32 -54.17 22.15 -33.41
CA ILE A 32 -54.29 22.14 -31.97
C ILE A 32 -54.29 20.65 -31.60
N SER A 33 -53.09 20.09 -31.51
CA SER A 33 -52.86 18.85 -30.80
C SER A 33 -53.15 19.19 -29.36
N ALA A 34 -54.39 18.98 -28.93
CA ALA A 34 -54.70 18.85 -27.53
C ALA A 34 -53.75 17.77 -27.00
N LEU A 35 -52.68 18.21 -26.31
CA LEU A 35 -51.85 17.34 -25.50
C LEU A 35 -52.78 16.80 -24.42
N ARG A 36 -53.43 15.67 -24.70
CA ARG A 36 -53.88 14.77 -23.66
C ARG A 36 -52.61 14.31 -22.97
N SER A 37 -52.30 14.95 -21.85
CA SER A 37 -51.51 14.34 -20.81
C SER A 37 -52.24 13.06 -20.41
N TYR A 38 -51.87 11.94 -21.03
CA TYR A 38 -52.25 10.63 -20.55
C TYR A 38 -51.46 10.38 -19.28
N THR A 39 -51.99 10.88 -18.17
CA THR A 39 -51.57 10.43 -16.85
C THR A 39 -52.16 9.04 -16.68
N THR A 40 -51.37 7.99 -16.87
CA THR A 40 -51.64 6.70 -16.20
C THR A 40 -51.31 6.87 -14.71
N GLU A 41 -52.06 7.73 -14.04
CA GLU A 41 -52.16 7.71 -12.58
C GLU A 41 -53.31 6.75 -12.30
N LYS A 42 -53.08 5.70 -11.51
CA LYS A 42 -54.16 4.85 -10.95
C LYS A 42 -55.30 5.78 -10.54
N GLU A 43 -56.54 5.47 -10.92
CA GLU A 43 -57.73 6.12 -10.37
C GLU A 43 -57.73 5.86 -8.85
N VAL A 44 -57.07 6.73 -8.10
CA VAL A 44 -57.12 6.73 -6.65
C VAL A 44 -58.53 7.13 -6.31
N GLU A 45 -59.21 6.30 -5.53
CA GLU A 45 -60.59 6.55 -5.13
C GLU A 45 -60.70 7.99 -4.60
N PRO A 46 -61.75 8.74 -4.97
CA PRO A 46 -61.89 10.15 -4.58
C PRO A 46 -61.81 10.35 -3.05
N LYS A 47 -62.22 9.32 -2.29
CA LYS A 47 -62.09 9.25 -0.84
C LYS A 47 -60.63 9.29 -0.38
N GLN A 48 -59.74 8.54 -1.03
CA GLN A 48 -58.32 8.44 -0.68
C GLN A 48 -57.53 9.70 -1.07
N LYS A 49 -57.92 10.40 -2.15
CA LYS A 49 -57.36 11.73 -2.48
C LYS A 49 -57.84 12.81 -1.52
N ALA A 50 -59.10 12.77 -1.09
CA ALA A 50 -59.61 13.71 -0.10
C ALA A 50 -58.93 13.54 1.25
N THR A 51 -58.68 12.31 1.70
CA THR A 51 -57.95 12.05 2.95
C THR A 51 -56.50 12.51 2.86
N SER A 52 -55.80 12.32 1.74
CA SER A 52 -54.42 12.79 1.59
C SER A 52 -54.30 14.32 1.59
N ILE A 53 -55.29 15.02 1.02
CA ILE A 53 -55.36 16.49 1.10
C ILE A 53 -55.57 16.92 2.56
N ILE A 54 -56.53 16.33 3.27
CA ILE A 54 -56.80 16.62 4.68
C ILE A 54 -55.56 16.35 5.55
N GLU A 55 -54.84 15.25 5.29
CA GLU A 55 -53.63 14.88 6.02
C GLU A 55 -52.48 15.86 5.78
N SER A 56 -52.37 16.44 4.58
CA SER A 56 -51.34 17.43 4.23
C SER A 56 -51.49 18.80 4.94
N LEU A 57 -52.66 19.09 5.52
CA LEU A 57 -52.87 20.33 6.28
C LEU A 57 -52.12 20.30 7.63
N PRO A 58 -51.59 21.44 8.08
CA PRO A 58 -50.91 21.55 9.36
C PRO A 58 -51.88 21.25 10.52
N GLY A 59 -51.45 20.40 11.45
CA GLY A 59 -52.23 20.02 12.64
C GLY A 59 -52.09 18.53 12.98
N ASN A 60 -52.07 18.21 14.27
CA ASN A 60 -51.84 16.85 14.77
C ASN A 60 -53.14 16.07 15.08
N SER A 61 -54.32 16.70 14.90
CA SER A 61 -55.64 16.10 15.18
C SER A 61 -56.57 16.24 13.99
N PHE A 62 -57.42 15.23 13.75
CA PHE A 62 -58.48 15.25 12.74
C PHE A 62 -59.45 16.42 12.92
N VAL A 63 -59.75 16.79 14.16
CA VAL A 63 -60.62 17.94 14.47
C VAL A 63 -59.96 19.24 14.03
N SER A 64 -58.64 19.38 14.23
CA SER A 64 -57.89 20.57 13.80
C SER A 64 -57.80 20.64 12.26
N LYS A 65 -57.51 19.52 11.59
CA LYS A 65 -57.42 19.47 10.11
C LYS A 65 -58.75 19.81 9.45
N THR A 66 -59.84 19.20 9.91
CA THR A 66 -61.20 19.54 9.45
C THR A 66 -61.56 20.96 9.83
N GLY A 67 -61.17 21.41 11.03
CA GLY A 67 -61.36 22.77 11.52
C GLY A 67 -60.71 23.82 10.62
N PHE A 68 -59.50 23.59 10.09
CA PHE A 68 -58.86 24.51 9.14
C PHE A 68 -59.62 24.62 7.82
N VAL A 69 -60.11 23.49 7.29
CA VAL A 69 -60.86 23.48 6.03
C VAL A 69 -62.23 24.14 6.20
N THR A 70 -62.95 23.84 7.29
CA THR A 70 -64.25 24.45 7.56
C THR A 70 -64.13 25.93 7.92
N LEU A 71 -63.10 26.32 8.67
CA LEU A 71 -62.84 27.72 9.00
C LEU A 71 -62.42 28.51 7.76
N SER A 72 -61.51 28.01 6.93
CA SER A 72 -61.10 28.72 5.70
C SER A 72 -62.27 28.87 4.72
N THR A 73 -63.05 27.82 4.52
CA THR A 73 -64.24 27.86 3.66
C THR A 73 -65.32 28.78 4.25
N GLY A 74 -65.52 28.71 5.57
CA GLY A 74 -66.45 29.57 6.30
C GLY A 74 -66.06 31.06 6.23
N LEU A 75 -64.78 31.38 6.39
CA LEU A 75 -64.28 32.74 6.23
C LEU A 75 -64.40 33.22 4.78
N ALA A 76 -64.04 32.40 3.79
CA ALA A 76 -64.16 32.75 2.39
C ALA A 76 -65.62 33.04 2.00
N THR A 77 -66.55 32.17 2.38
CA THR A 77 -67.99 32.36 2.14
C THR A 77 -68.54 33.56 2.89
N PHE A 78 -68.09 33.80 4.13
CA PHE A 78 -68.47 34.98 4.92
C PHE A 78 -68.01 36.30 4.27
N LEU A 79 -66.75 36.36 3.82
CA LEU A 79 -66.17 37.54 3.16
C LEU A 79 -66.90 37.89 1.87
N ILE A 80 -67.29 36.88 1.09
CA ILE A 80 -68.09 37.05 -0.14
C ILE A 80 -69.53 37.44 0.21
N SER A 81 -70.17 36.73 1.15
CA SER A 81 -71.57 36.93 1.51
C SER A 81 -71.85 38.28 2.16
N LYS A 82 -70.86 38.85 2.87
CA LYS A 82 -70.96 40.17 3.50
C LYS A 82 -70.34 41.29 2.65
N GLU A 83 -69.88 40.99 1.44
CA GLU A 83 -69.20 41.94 0.54
C GLU A 83 -68.00 42.66 1.20
N ILE A 84 -67.44 42.06 2.25
CA ILE A 84 -66.22 42.58 2.91
C ILE A 84 -65.05 42.49 1.93
N TYR A 85 -65.08 41.52 1.02
CA TYR A 85 -64.21 41.45 -0.13
C TYR A 85 -64.97 41.78 -1.42
N VAL A 86 -64.61 42.90 -2.06
CA VAL A 86 -65.20 43.36 -3.32
C VAL A 86 -64.32 42.91 -4.48
N PHE A 87 -64.89 42.16 -5.42
CA PHE A 87 -64.20 41.78 -6.65
C PHE A 87 -63.99 43.00 -7.55
N ASN A 88 -62.79 43.57 -7.49
CA ASN A 88 -62.33 44.64 -8.37
C ASN A 88 -61.25 44.14 -9.36
N GLU A 89 -60.84 44.98 -10.30
CA GLU A 89 -59.76 44.72 -11.25
C GLU A 89 -58.43 44.30 -10.59
N GLU A 90 -58.14 44.82 -9.39
CA GLU A 90 -56.94 44.45 -8.61
C GLU A 90 -56.94 42.98 -8.16
N THR A 91 -58.10 42.33 -8.06
CA THR A 91 -58.20 40.92 -7.66
C THR A 91 -57.63 39.99 -8.74
N LEU A 92 -57.78 40.36 -10.03
CA LEU A 92 -57.18 39.66 -11.15
C LEU A 92 -55.65 39.83 -11.12
N VAL A 93 -55.16 41.03 -10.81
CA VAL A 93 -53.73 41.31 -10.62
C VAL A 93 -53.15 40.50 -9.45
N LEU A 94 -53.87 40.37 -8.34
CA LEU A 94 -53.47 39.55 -7.19
C LEU A 94 -53.36 38.07 -7.59
N ILE A 95 -54.36 37.52 -8.27
CA ILE A 95 -54.33 36.11 -8.71
C ILE A 95 -53.19 35.86 -9.70
N ALA A 96 -52.99 36.77 -10.67
CA ALA A 96 -51.92 36.66 -11.65
C ALA A 96 -50.52 36.77 -11.02
N SER A 97 -50.32 37.73 -10.11
CA SER A 97 -49.05 37.88 -9.38
C SER A 97 -48.79 36.71 -8.43
N GLY A 98 -49.80 36.23 -7.71
CA GLY A 98 -49.71 35.04 -6.86
C GLY A 98 -49.38 33.78 -7.65
N GLY A 99 -50.01 33.60 -8.82
CA GLY A 99 -49.71 32.49 -9.73
C GLY A 99 -48.29 32.54 -10.28
N LEU A 100 -47.82 33.73 -10.69
CA LEU A 100 -46.44 33.94 -11.13
C LEU A 100 -45.45 33.61 -10.01
N LEU A 101 -45.68 34.13 -8.80
CA LEU A 101 -44.81 33.88 -7.65
C LEU A 101 -44.77 32.39 -7.27
N ALA A 102 -45.90 31.69 -7.32
CA ALA A 102 -45.95 30.26 -7.05
C ALA A 102 -45.10 29.45 -8.05
N VAL A 103 -45.18 29.79 -9.33
CA VAL A 103 -44.37 29.19 -10.39
C VAL A 103 -42.88 29.52 -10.18
N LEU A 104 -42.56 30.78 -9.88
CA LEU A 104 -41.19 31.24 -9.63
C LEU A 104 -40.56 30.52 -8.42
N ILE A 105 -41.29 30.41 -7.31
CA ILE A 105 -40.85 29.69 -6.12
C ILE A 105 -40.60 28.22 -6.46
N LYS A 106 -41.49 27.59 -7.25
CA LYS A 106 -41.32 26.19 -7.66
C LYS A 106 -40.03 25.97 -8.46
N TYR A 107 -39.71 26.87 -9.39
CA TYR A 107 -38.50 26.76 -10.21
C TYR A 107 -37.21 27.16 -9.50
N LEU A 108 -37.26 28.13 -8.59
CA LEU A 108 -36.06 28.61 -7.87
C LEU A 108 -35.73 27.76 -6.64
N ARG A 109 -36.69 27.04 -6.07
CA ARG A 109 -36.50 26.26 -4.83
C ARG A 109 -35.42 25.20 -4.98
N GLU A 110 -35.47 24.41 -6.05
CA GLU A 110 -34.51 23.31 -6.26
C GLU A 110 -33.06 23.80 -6.48
N PRO A 111 -32.77 24.74 -7.40
CA PRO A 111 -31.41 25.23 -7.58
C PRO A 111 -30.88 25.94 -6.33
N TYR A 112 -31.73 26.69 -5.60
CA TYR A 112 -31.32 27.32 -4.35
C TYR A 112 -30.97 26.30 -3.27
N ASN A 113 -31.78 25.25 -3.10
CA ASN A 113 -31.50 24.19 -2.13
C ASN A 113 -30.22 23.44 -2.48
N ASN A 114 -29.99 23.15 -3.77
CA ASN A 114 -28.77 22.48 -4.22
C ASN A 114 -27.53 23.35 -3.94
N MET A 115 -27.59 24.65 -4.25
CA MET A 115 -26.52 25.59 -3.95
C MET A 115 -26.25 25.69 -2.44
N ALA A 116 -27.31 25.78 -1.62
CA ALA A 116 -27.17 25.86 -0.17
C ALA A 116 -26.56 24.58 0.42
N ASN A 117 -27.03 23.41 -0.03
CA ASN A 117 -26.50 22.11 0.41
C ASN A 117 -25.05 21.90 -0.03
N GLU A 118 -24.67 22.35 -1.23
CA GLU A 118 -23.29 22.30 -1.70
C GLU A 118 -22.38 23.19 -0.84
N HIS A 119 -22.83 24.41 -0.52
CA HIS A 119 -22.06 25.32 0.32
C HIS A 119 -21.85 24.76 1.73
N ILE A 120 -22.91 24.21 2.34
CA ILE A 120 -22.85 23.57 3.66
C ILE A 120 -21.91 22.35 3.62
N SER A 121 -22.02 21.51 2.58
CA SER A 121 -21.17 20.32 2.48
C SER A 121 -19.70 20.68 2.27
N ARG A 122 -19.40 21.72 1.48
CA ARG A 122 -18.03 22.25 1.30
C ARG A 122 -17.42 22.71 2.62
N ILE A 123 -18.14 23.52 3.40
CA ILE A 123 -17.68 23.99 4.72
C ILE A 123 -17.45 22.81 5.66
N LYS A 124 -18.41 21.87 5.72
CA LYS A 124 -18.30 20.67 6.56
C LYS A 124 -17.09 19.81 6.18
N ASN A 125 -16.83 19.65 4.88
CA ASN A 125 -15.70 18.87 4.38
C ASN A 125 -14.37 19.54 4.72
N ILE A 126 -14.24 20.86 4.51
CA ILE A 126 -13.04 21.60 4.90
C ILE A 126 -12.77 21.49 6.41
N LEU A 127 -13.81 21.63 7.23
CA LEU A 127 -13.67 21.55 8.69
C LEU A 127 -13.28 20.15 9.16
N ASN A 128 -13.84 19.10 8.55
CA ASN A 128 -13.47 17.72 8.86
C ASN A 128 -12.05 17.40 8.37
N GLN A 129 -11.69 17.85 7.17
CA GLN A 129 -10.35 17.68 6.63
C GLN A 129 -9.31 18.37 7.51
N ALA A 130 -9.54 19.63 7.90
CA ALA A 130 -8.64 20.37 8.78
C ALA A 130 -8.43 19.68 10.13
N ARG A 131 -9.47 19.03 10.70
CA ARG A 131 -9.32 18.24 11.92
C ARG A 131 -8.47 16.99 11.70
N LEU A 132 -8.68 16.29 10.59
CA LEU A 132 -7.89 15.10 10.24
C LEU A 132 -6.43 15.47 9.97
N ASP A 133 -6.18 16.52 9.19
CA ASP A 133 -4.85 17.03 8.89
C ASP A 133 -4.13 17.47 10.17
N HIS A 134 -4.81 18.19 11.07
CA HIS A 134 -4.24 18.57 12.36
C HIS A 134 -3.91 17.34 13.22
N LYS A 135 -4.81 16.35 13.29
CA LYS A 135 -4.54 15.10 14.02
C LYS A 135 -3.34 14.36 13.42
N SER A 136 -3.25 14.28 12.09
CA SER A 136 -2.14 13.64 11.39
C SER A 136 -0.82 14.37 11.65
N ALA A 137 -0.80 15.71 11.56
CA ALA A 137 0.38 16.52 11.82
C ALA A 137 0.86 16.38 13.27
N VAL A 138 -0.06 16.35 14.24
CA VAL A 138 0.28 16.12 15.65
C VAL A 138 0.84 14.70 15.84
N GLN A 139 0.23 13.69 15.21
CA GLN A 139 0.74 12.32 15.29
C GLN A 139 2.14 12.19 14.71
N GLU A 140 2.40 12.79 13.53
CA GLU A 140 3.72 12.79 12.91
C GLU A 140 4.78 13.45 13.82
N ARG A 141 4.41 14.55 14.49
CA ARG A 141 5.30 15.19 15.47
C ARG A 141 5.55 14.32 16.70
N ILE A 142 4.53 13.61 17.19
CA ILE A 142 4.69 12.65 18.29
C ILE A 142 5.65 11.53 17.87
N ASP A 143 5.49 10.98 16.67
CA ASP A 143 6.35 9.90 16.19
C ASP A 143 7.80 10.36 15.98
N GLN A 144 8.01 11.58 15.44
CA GLN A 144 9.33 12.19 15.32
C GLN A 144 10.00 12.41 16.69
N VAL A 145 9.28 12.97 17.66
CA VAL A 145 9.81 13.17 19.02
C VAL A 145 10.00 11.82 19.73
N GLY A 146 9.16 10.83 19.46
CA GLY A 146 9.30 9.46 19.94
C GLY A 146 10.64 8.84 19.50
N GLN A 147 11.03 9.01 18.24
CA GLN A 147 12.35 8.56 17.76
C GLN A 147 13.51 9.30 18.45
N MET A 148 13.33 10.59 18.77
CA MET A 148 14.37 11.37 19.46
C MET A 148 14.60 10.92 20.91
N LYS A 149 13.59 10.34 21.56
CA LYS A 149 13.70 9.81 22.93
C LYS A 149 14.74 8.67 23.01
N ASP A 150 14.81 7.83 21.99
CA ASP A 150 15.68 6.64 21.99
C ASP A 150 17.14 6.96 21.60
N LEU A 151 17.42 8.17 21.07
CA LEU A 151 18.76 8.56 20.63
C LEU A 151 19.78 8.57 21.78
N VAL A 152 19.35 8.90 23.00
CA VAL A 152 20.25 8.92 24.17
C VAL A 152 20.75 7.52 24.49
N ASP A 153 19.86 6.53 24.44
CA ASP A 153 20.20 5.14 24.75
C ASP A 153 21.01 4.50 23.61
N VAL A 154 20.67 4.77 22.34
CA VAL A 154 21.47 4.35 21.18
C VAL A 154 22.89 4.94 21.25
N THR A 155 23.03 6.20 21.64
CA THR A 155 24.35 6.84 21.74
C THR A 155 25.19 6.20 22.85
N LYS A 156 24.60 5.90 24.02
CA LYS A 156 25.30 5.17 25.08
C LYS A 156 25.72 3.78 24.62
N ALA A 157 24.81 3.04 23.98
CA ALA A 157 25.10 1.72 23.42
C ALA A 157 26.23 1.76 22.39
N LEU A 158 26.32 2.82 21.56
CA LEU A 158 27.42 2.98 20.60
C LEU A 158 28.78 3.18 21.30
N PHE A 159 28.82 3.94 22.39
CA PHE A 159 30.04 4.12 23.18
C PHE A 159 30.43 2.83 23.92
N GLU A 160 29.47 2.11 24.48
CA GLU A 160 29.67 0.80 25.11
C GLU A 160 30.20 -0.21 24.10
N LEU A 161 29.58 -0.31 22.92
CA LEU A 161 30.02 -1.16 21.82
C LEU A 161 31.47 -0.83 21.41
N SER A 162 31.83 0.45 21.31
CA SER A 162 33.21 0.82 20.98
C SER A 162 34.22 0.39 22.05
N ARG A 163 33.84 0.48 23.34
CA ARG A 163 34.70 0.05 24.46
C ARG A 163 34.83 -1.47 24.52
N GLU A 164 33.74 -2.19 24.30
CA GLU A 164 33.73 -3.65 24.25
C GLU A 164 34.53 -4.17 23.06
N THR A 165 34.41 -3.53 21.89
CA THR A 165 35.19 -3.87 20.70
C THR A 165 36.69 -3.73 20.98
N ALA A 166 37.12 -2.60 21.55
CA ALA A 166 38.53 -2.39 21.89
C ALA A 166 39.06 -3.41 22.90
N LYS A 167 38.25 -3.81 23.90
CA LYS A 167 38.62 -4.86 24.86
C LYS A 167 38.76 -6.23 24.19
N LEU A 168 37.77 -6.62 23.39
CA LEU A 168 37.77 -7.90 22.68
C LEU A 168 38.90 -7.98 21.66
N GLU A 169 39.24 -6.89 20.99
CA GLU A 169 40.40 -6.83 20.08
C GLU A 169 41.71 -7.03 20.85
N ALA A 170 41.88 -6.41 22.01
CA ALA A 170 43.07 -6.58 22.84
C ALA A 170 43.20 -8.01 23.36
N GLU A 171 42.11 -8.62 23.84
CA GLU A 171 42.08 -10.02 24.29
C GLU A 171 42.37 -10.99 23.13
N ALA A 172 41.74 -10.77 21.98
CA ALA A 172 41.99 -11.57 20.79
C ALA A 172 43.44 -11.45 20.30
N PHE A 173 44.06 -10.27 20.40
CA PHE A 173 45.46 -10.07 20.05
C PHE A 173 46.40 -10.82 21.00
N ALA A 174 46.16 -10.76 22.31
CA ALA A 174 46.95 -11.48 23.30
C ALA A 174 46.85 -13.00 23.10
N LEU A 175 45.64 -13.53 22.88
CA LEU A 175 45.42 -14.96 22.60
C LEU A 175 46.09 -15.38 21.29
N LYS A 176 45.98 -14.58 20.22
CA LYS A 176 46.68 -14.85 18.95
C LYS A 176 48.19 -14.91 19.15
N GLN A 177 48.78 -14.00 19.93
CA GLN A 177 50.22 -14.01 20.21
C GLN A 177 50.64 -15.28 20.98
N GLN A 178 49.85 -15.71 21.97
CA GLN A 178 50.12 -16.95 22.71
C GLN A 178 50.04 -18.18 21.81
N VAL A 179 49.02 -18.25 20.94
CA VAL A 179 48.86 -19.38 19.99
C VAL A 179 49.98 -19.40 18.96
N ALA A 180 50.41 -18.24 18.45
CA ALA A 180 51.52 -18.13 17.52
C ALA A 180 52.82 -18.68 18.13
N VAL A 181 53.15 -18.23 19.35
CA VAL A 181 54.32 -18.75 20.08
C VAL A 181 54.21 -20.25 20.34
N ALA A 182 53.02 -20.74 20.73
CA ALA A 182 52.80 -22.18 20.92
C ALA A 182 52.97 -22.98 19.62
N GLN A 183 52.53 -22.44 18.48
CA GLN A 183 52.73 -23.05 17.17
C GLN A 183 54.20 -23.07 16.75
N ASP A 184 54.94 -21.99 16.98
CA ASP A 184 56.37 -21.93 16.67
C ASP A 184 57.14 -22.96 17.51
N VAL A 185 56.89 -23.01 18.82
CA VAL A 185 57.52 -24.00 19.72
C VAL A 185 57.16 -25.42 19.30
N LYS A 186 55.88 -25.69 19.02
CA LYS A 186 55.46 -27.01 18.52
C LYS A 186 56.16 -27.35 17.20
N GLY A 187 56.22 -26.41 16.26
CA GLY A 187 56.86 -26.61 14.96
C GLY A 187 58.34 -26.93 15.09
N THR A 188 59.05 -26.28 16.02
CA THR A 188 60.43 -26.66 16.34
C THR A 188 60.48 -28.08 16.89
N LEU A 189 59.67 -28.42 17.91
CA LEU A 189 59.67 -29.74 18.55
C LEU A 189 59.35 -30.87 17.55
N ASP A 190 58.36 -30.67 16.68
CA ASP A 190 58.00 -31.60 15.61
C ASP A 190 59.17 -31.80 14.62
N SER A 191 59.94 -30.74 14.32
CA SER A 191 61.16 -30.84 13.52
C SER A 191 62.24 -31.66 14.22
N TRP A 192 62.44 -31.49 15.54
CA TRP A 192 63.39 -32.29 16.32
C TRP A 192 62.98 -33.77 16.32
N VAL A 193 61.72 -34.07 16.58
CA VAL A 193 61.18 -35.44 16.55
C VAL A 193 61.34 -36.06 15.16
N ARG A 194 61.05 -35.31 14.09
CA ARG A 194 61.25 -35.78 12.72
C ARG A 194 62.73 -36.03 12.41
N HIS A 195 63.64 -35.17 12.88
CA HIS A 195 65.07 -35.37 12.73
C HIS A 195 65.54 -36.65 13.46
N GLU A 196 65.10 -36.86 14.70
CA GLU A 196 65.41 -38.06 15.47
C GLU A 196 64.87 -39.34 14.81
N ALA A 197 63.62 -39.33 14.36
CA ALA A 197 63.04 -40.45 13.62
C ALA A 197 63.85 -40.78 12.35
N ASN A 198 64.26 -39.77 11.58
CA ASN A 198 65.09 -39.94 10.40
C ASN A 198 66.49 -40.50 10.75
N VAL A 199 67.10 -40.07 11.85
CA VAL A 199 68.40 -40.59 12.31
C VAL A 199 68.26 -42.06 12.71
N ARG A 200 67.26 -42.41 13.54
CA ARG A 200 66.99 -43.80 13.93
C ARG A 200 66.73 -44.68 12.72
N GLU A 201 65.97 -44.21 11.74
CA GLU A 201 65.72 -44.96 10.49
C GLU A 201 67.00 -45.15 9.67
N ARG A 202 67.86 -44.13 9.57
CA ARG A 202 69.17 -44.25 8.88
C ARG A 202 70.09 -45.23 9.60
N GLU A 203 70.19 -45.16 10.92
CA GLU A 203 70.98 -46.09 11.73
C GLU A 203 70.49 -47.53 11.56
N GLN A 204 69.17 -47.75 11.62
CA GLN A 204 68.57 -49.06 11.36
C GLN A 204 68.87 -49.57 9.94
N LYS A 205 68.80 -48.70 8.92
CA LYS A 205 69.17 -49.05 7.54
C LYS A 205 70.66 -49.38 7.41
N GLN A 206 71.55 -48.63 8.06
CA GLN A 206 72.99 -48.88 8.07
C GLN A 206 73.33 -50.18 8.79
N LEU A 207 72.74 -50.43 9.96
CA LEU A 207 72.89 -51.68 10.70
C LEU A 207 72.36 -52.87 9.90
N ALA A 208 71.19 -52.74 9.26
CA ALA A 208 70.64 -53.78 8.40
C ALA A 208 71.56 -54.05 7.19
N ALA A 209 72.07 -53.01 6.51
CA ALA A 209 73.00 -53.17 5.41
C ALA A 209 74.32 -53.84 5.85
N PHE A 210 74.88 -53.43 6.98
CA PHE A 210 76.09 -54.04 7.54
C PHE A 210 75.87 -55.50 7.93
N LEU A 211 74.74 -55.83 8.55
CA LEU A 211 74.38 -57.22 8.89
C LEU A 211 74.18 -58.06 7.63
N ILE A 212 73.49 -57.54 6.61
CA ILE A 212 73.30 -58.23 5.32
C ILE A 212 74.65 -58.49 4.66
N GLU A 213 75.54 -57.49 4.61
CA GLU A 213 76.88 -57.63 4.02
C GLU A 213 77.74 -58.63 4.82
N LYS A 214 77.69 -58.57 6.16
CA LYS A 214 78.40 -59.52 7.03
C LYS A 214 77.89 -60.95 6.83
N ILE A 215 76.58 -61.16 6.80
CA ILE A 215 75.98 -62.48 6.51
C ILE A 215 76.41 -62.96 5.12
N HIS A 216 76.42 -62.10 4.10
CA HIS A 216 76.92 -62.48 2.78
C HIS A 216 78.40 -62.90 2.79
N LYS A 217 79.27 -62.23 3.57
CA LYS A 217 80.68 -62.62 3.74
C LYS A 217 80.82 -63.94 4.52
N ASP A 218 80.11 -64.08 5.65
CA ASP A 218 80.11 -65.28 6.48
C ASP A 218 79.59 -66.51 5.68
N LEU A 219 78.63 -66.32 4.76
CA LEU A 219 78.15 -67.36 3.84
C LEU A 219 79.17 -67.77 2.76
N GLN A 220 80.16 -66.93 2.44
CA GLN A 220 81.24 -67.28 1.51
C GLN A 220 82.37 -68.06 2.19
N ASP A 221 82.42 -68.08 3.52
CA ASP A 221 83.45 -68.81 4.26
C ASP A 221 83.23 -70.34 4.15
N PRO A 222 84.27 -71.11 3.74
CA PRO A 222 84.13 -72.54 3.47
C PRO A 222 83.79 -73.38 4.71
N LYS A 223 84.14 -72.89 5.91
CA LYS A 223 83.82 -73.57 7.19
C LYS A 223 82.33 -73.54 7.50
N ILE A 224 81.67 -72.40 7.25
CA ILE A 224 80.23 -72.25 7.49
C ILE A 224 79.45 -72.99 6.40
N GLN A 225 79.91 -72.96 5.15
CA GLN A 225 79.30 -73.77 4.08
C GLN A 225 79.32 -75.26 4.40
N GLN A 226 80.42 -75.80 4.93
CA GLN A 226 80.51 -77.19 5.38
C GLN A 226 79.54 -77.49 6.53
N GLN A 227 79.46 -76.61 7.54
CA GLN A 227 78.51 -76.76 8.66
C GLN A 227 77.05 -76.71 8.19
N ILE A 228 76.71 -75.83 7.24
CA ILE A 228 75.37 -75.78 6.64
C ILE A 228 75.09 -77.05 5.84
N LEU A 229 76.08 -77.57 5.10
CA LEU A 229 75.93 -78.82 4.34
C LEU A 229 75.72 -80.02 5.26
N GLU A 230 76.48 -80.11 6.35
CA GLU A 230 76.32 -81.15 7.39
C GLU A 230 74.94 -81.05 8.05
N GLN A 231 74.50 -79.85 8.43
CA GLN A 231 73.19 -79.63 9.02
C GLN A 231 72.05 -79.93 8.02
N ALA A 232 72.20 -79.56 6.75
CA ALA A 232 71.23 -79.90 5.71
C ALA A 232 71.16 -81.41 5.47
N VAL A 233 72.29 -82.14 5.50
CA VAL A 233 72.31 -83.61 5.44
C VAL A 233 71.62 -84.23 6.65
N LEU A 234 71.84 -83.68 7.86
CA LEU A 234 71.14 -84.14 9.06
C LEU A 234 69.63 -83.88 8.99
N ASP A 235 69.20 -82.73 8.50
CA ASP A 235 67.78 -82.39 8.40
C ASP A 235 67.09 -83.17 7.26
N VAL A 236 67.77 -83.45 6.14
CA VAL A 236 67.30 -84.41 5.14
C VAL A 236 67.21 -85.83 5.71
N GLN A 237 68.20 -86.27 6.50
CA GLN A 237 68.13 -87.57 7.18
C GLN A 237 66.98 -87.64 8.20
N LYS A 238 66.63 -86.53 8.87
CA LYS A 238 65.45 -86.49 9.75
C LYS A 238 64.16 -86.55 8.94
N VAL A 239 64.03 -85.74 7.89
CA VAL A 239 62.85 -85.75 7.01
C VAL A 239 62.66 -87.13 6.36
N ALA A 240 63.73 -87.77 5.90
CA ALA A 240 63.72 -89.12 5.33
C ALA A 240 63.48 -90.24 6.36
N LYS A 241 63.62 -89.97 7.67
CA LYS A 241 63.21 -90.89 8.75
C LYS A 241 61.75 -90.69 9.17
N THR A 242 61.15 -89.55 8.84
CA THR A 242 59.75 -89.21 9.10
C THR A 242 58.83 -89.38 7.88
N ALA A 243 59.38 -89.66 6.70
CA ALA A 243 58.67 -90.10 5.49
C ALA A 243 58.82 -91.61 5.33
#